data_AF-A0A355TYT9-F1
#
_entry.id   AF-A0A355TYT9-F1
#
_cell.length_a   1.000
_cell.length_b   1.000
_cell.length_c   1.000
_cell.angle_alpha   90.00
_cell.angle_beta   90.00
_cell.angle_gamma   90.00
#
_symmetry.space_group_name_H-M   'P 1'
#
loop_
_entity.id
_entity.type
_entity.pdbx_description
1 polymer ?
#
loop_
_entity_poly.entity_id
_entity_poly.type
_entity_poly.pdbx_seq_one_letter_code
_entity_poly.pdbx_strand_id
1 'polypeptide(L)' 'MCTAVTYKTKDFYFGRTLDYDFSYGGEVVITPHNYCFRFKNMGVMKKHYAMIGMAHI' A
#
# COMPACT_ATOMS: atom_id res chain seq x y z
N MET A 1 -9.00 15.61 -5.68
CA MET A 1 -9.80 14.46 -6.18
C MET A 1 -8.84 13.39 -6.64
N CYS A 2 -8.76 12.25 -5.97
CA CYS A 2 -7.79 11.20 -6.31
C CYS A 2 -8.20 10.39 -7.56
N THR A 3 -7.22 9.90 -8.32
CA THR A 3 -7.43 9.05 -9.51
C THR A 3 -6.60 7.77 -9.41
N ALA A 4 -7.21 6.61 -9.67
CA ALA A 4 -6.53 5.32 -9.77
C ALA A 4 -6.68 4.76 -11.18
N VAL A 5 -5.62 4.18 -11.72
CA VAL A 5 -5.59 3.67 -13.10
C VAL A 5 -4.88 2.33 -13.20
N THR A 6 -5.35 1.52 -14.13
CA THR A 6 -4.67 0.31 -14.62
C THR A 6 -4.29 0.52 -16.06
N TYR A 7 -3.09 0.09 -16.45
CA TYR A 7 -2.64 0.18 -17.83
C TYR A 7 -1.97 -1.13 -18.25
N LYS A 8 -2.40 -1.67 -19.39
CA LYS A 8 -1.89 -2.94 -19.93
C LYS A 8 -1.14 -2.68 -21.23
N THR A 9 0.15 -3.02 -21.24
CA THR A 9 0.97 -3.10 -22.47
C THR A 9 1.44 -4.55 -22.62
N LYS A 10 2.76 -4.80 -22.72
CA LYS A 10 3.35 -6.12 -22.50
C LYS A 10 3.06 -6.58 -21.06
N ASP A 11 3.36 -5.71 -20.10
CA ASP A 11 3.14 -5.95 -18.67
C ASP A 11 1.88 -5.24 -18.17
N PHE A 12 1.54 -5.47 -16.90
CA PHE A 12 0.40 -4.83 -16.23
C PHE A 12 0.87 -3.83 -15.20
N TYR A 13 0.37 -2.60 -15.30
CA TYR A 13 0.73 -1.49 -14.43
C TYR A 13 -0.50 -1.06 -13.63
N PHE A 14 -0.27 -0.71 -12.37
CA PHE A 14 -1.27 -0.17 -11.46
C PHE A 14 -0.67 1.02 -10.72
N GLY A 15 -1.44 2.09 -10.59
CA GLY A 15 -1.00 3.30 -9.89
C GLY A 15 -2.15 4.24 -9.57
N ARG A 16 -1.86 5.27 -8.78
CA ARG A 16 -2.82 6.30 -8.41
C ARG A 16 -2.15 7.63 -8.08
N THR A 17 -2.90 8.72 -8.19
CA THR A 17 -2.56 10.00 -7.56
C THR A 17 -3.05 10.02 -6.11
N LEU A 18 -2.37 10.77 -5.24
CA LEU A 18 -2.85 11.12 -3.91
C LEU A 18 -3.00 12.63 -3.84
N ASP A 19 -4.20 13.10 -4.21
CA ASP A 19 -4.49 14.52 -4.33
C ASP A 19 -5.08 15.04 -3.02
N TYR A 20 -4.21 15.62 -2.21
CA TYR A 20 -4.52 16.23 -0.92
C TYR A 20 -3.89 17.62 -0.85
N ASP A 21 -4.45 18.53 -0.04
CA ASP A 21 -3.99 19.93 0.03
C ASP A 21 -2.60 20.09 0.64
N PHE A 22 -2.06 19.03 1.25
CA PHE A 22 -0.71 18.98 1.79
C PHE A 22 -0.13 17.57 1.74
N SER A 23 1.20 17.50 1.70
CA SER A 23 1.93 16.23 1.75
C SER A 23 1.95 15.68 3.16
N TYR A 24 1.52 14.44 3.33
CA TYR A 24 1.72 13.72 4.58
C TYR A 24 3.15 13.22 4.77
N GLY A 25 4.03 13.29 3.77
CA GLY A 25 5.38 12.70 3.88
C GLY A 25 5.37 11.18 3.66
N GLY A 26 4.54 10.70 2.73
CA GLY A 26 4.44 9.28 2.43
C GLY A 26 5.77 8.68 1.98
N GLU A 27 6.05 7.47 2.47
CA GLU A 27 7.27 6.72 2.19
C GLU A 27 6.95 5.41 1.46
N VAL A 28 7.92 4.87 0.72
CA VAL A 28 7.83 3.54 0.14
C VAL A 28 8.06 2.52 1.25
N VAL A 29 7.05 1.69 1.53
CA VAL A 29 7.10 0.67 2.57
C VAL A 29 6.97 -0.72 1.97
N ILE A 30 7.84 -1.62 2.41
CA ILE A 30 7.80 -3.04 2.09
C ILE A 30 7.41 -3.81 3.35
N THR A 31 6.33 -4.58 3.27
CA THR A 31 5.92 -5.47 4.36
C THR A 31 6.27 -6.92 4.02
N PRO A 32 7.25 -7.56 4.69
CA PRO A 32 7.66 -8.93 4.40
C PRO A 32 6.63 -9.96 4.87
N HIS A 33 6.73 -11.20 4.36
CA HIS A 33 5.77 -12.28 4.62
C HIS A 33 5.44 -12.57 6.09
N ASN A 34 6.41 -12.43 6.99
CA ASN A 34 6.28 -12.80 8.41
C ASN A 34 6.19 -11.58 9.33
N TYR A 35 5.89 -10.39 8.79
CA TYR A 35 5.56 -9.25 9.63
C TYR A 35 4.20 -9.48 10.31
N CYS A 36 4.10 -9.13 11.58
CA CYS A 36 2.95 -9.48 12.40
C CYS A 36 1.92 -8.33 12.39
N PHE A 37 0.80 -8.51 11.68
CA PHE A 37 -0.32 -7.57 11.77
C PHE A 37 -1.17 -7.88 12.99
N ARG A 38 -1.24 -6.91 13.91
CA ARG A 38 -2.14 -6.93 15.06
C ARG A 38 -3.32 -6.01 14.76
N PHE A 39 -4.40 -6.58 14.23
CA PHE A 39 -5.58 -5.80 13.88
C PHE A 39 -6.34 -5.38 15.14
N LYS A 40 -6.83 -4.14 15.19
CA LYS A 40 -7.54 -3.60 16.38
C LYS A 40 -8.82 -4.38 16.71
N ASN A 41 -9.59 -4.77 15.69
CA ASN A 41 -10.94 -5.33 15.85
C ASN A 41 -11.07 -6.74 15.28
N MET A 42 -9.95 -7.44 15.06
CA MET A 42 -9.93 -8.82 14.56
C MET A 42 -8.95 -9.64 15.41
N GLY A 43 -8.01 -10.35 14.77
CA GLY A 43 -6.98 -11.12 15.45
C GLY A 43 -5.58 -10.73 15.02
N VAL A 44 -4.64 -11.65 15.23
CA VAL A 44 -3.24 -11.49 14.83
C VAL A 44 -2.97 -12.31 13.56
N MET A 45 -2.44 -11.67 12.52
CA MET A 45 -1.97 -12.33 11.31
C MET A 45 -0.44 -12.34 11.31
N LYS A 46 0.13 -13.53 11.56
CA LYS A 46 1.58 -13.72 11.65
C LYS A 46 2.26 -13.94 10.29
N LYS A 47 1.49 -14.33 9.27
CA LYS A 47 1.98 -14.62 7.92
C LYS A 47 0.99 -14.13 6.88
N HIS A 48 1.50 -13.44 5.87
CA HIS A 48 0.74 -12.89 4.74
C HIS A 48 1.62 -12.83 3.48
N TYR A 49 1.08 -12.38 2.34
CA TYR A 49 1.91 -12.11 1.15
C TYR A 49 2.78 -10.88 1.37
N ALA A 50 4.00 -10.88 0.82
CA ALA A 50 4.80 -9.67 0.80
C ALA A 50 4.08 -8.58 0.00
N MET A 51 4.13 -7.35 0.50
CA MET A 51 3.44 -6.21 -0.10
C MET A 51 4.40 -5.02 -0.21
N ILE A 52 4.20 -4.19 -1.22
CA ILE A 52 4.88 -2.91 -1.40
C ILE A 52 3.84 -1.83 -1.70
N GLY A 53 4.03 -0.64 -1.14
CA GLY A 53 3.15 0.49 -1.39
C GLY A 53 3.64 1.77 -0.70
N MET A 54 2.83 2.81 -0.78
CA MET A 54 3.07 4.06 -0.06
C MET A 54 2.33 4.03 1.29
N ALA A 55 3.01 4.40 2.37
CA ALA A 55 2.40 4.53 3.70
C ALA A 55 2.94 5.77 4.44
N HIS A 56 2.22 6.20 5.47
CA HIS A 56 2.61 7.26 6.39
C HIS A 56 2.14 6.89 7.81
N ILE A 57 2.75 7.49 8.84
CA ILE A 57 2.45 7.22 10.25
C ILE A 57 1.31 8.08 10.81
#